data_AF-A0A9E3E5V7-F1
#
_entry.id   AF-A0A9E3E5V7-F1
#
_cell.length_a   1.000
_cell.length_b   1.000
_cell.length_c   1.000
_cell.angle_alpha   90.00
_cell.angle_beta   90.00
_cell.angle_gamma   90.00
#
_symmetry.space_group_name_H-M   'P 1'
#
loop_
_entity.id
_entity.type
_entity.pdbx_description
1 polymer ?
#
loop_
_entity_poly.entity_id
_entity_poly.type
_entity_poly.pdbx_seq_one_letter_code
_entity_poly.pdbx_strand_id
1 'polypeptide(L)'
;MLYTPDVVNAPRIVARDVGNLWGSVFGLAARSSWYADRAVNPEPQPPDLVIVVEADRLKMASLEQLRDFYDRRHIGLVLIGMPGLQKRLATYAQLSSRAGFVHTQLFKRAQSRTWSTRSRVPQATTSDWFSARW
;
A
#
# COMPACT_ATOMS: atom_id res chain seq x y z
N MET A 1 8.09 3.17 -4.36
CA MET A 1 8.74 1.98 -3.74
C MET A 1 7.79 1.35 -2.73
N LEU A 2 7.75 0.02 -2.64
CA LEU A 2 6.89 -0.73 -1.71
C LEU A 2 7.72 -1.34 -0.57
N TYR A 3 7.25 -1.22 0.67
CA TYR A 3 7.88 -1.80 1.85
C TYR A 3 6.83 -2.52 2.71
N THR A 4 7.17 -3.72 3.18
CA THR A 4 6.34 -4.48 4.13
C THR A 4 7.18 -4.73 5.39
N PRO A 5 6.77 -4.21 6.55
CA PRO A 5 7.50 -4.38 7.79
C PRO A 5 7.33 -5.80 8.33
N ASP A 6 8.42 -6.34 8.88
CA ASP A 6 8.39 -7.60 9.60
C ASP A 6 7.68 -7.45 10.97
N VAL A 7 7.31 -8.58 11.57
CA VAL A 7 6.78 -8.69 12.93
C VAL A 7 7.78 -8.11 13.93
N VAL A 8 9.09 -8.31 13.69
CA VAL A 8 10.17 -7.68 14.44
C VAL A 8 10.70 -6.49 13.66
N ASN A 9 10.27 -5.28 14.05
CA ASN A 9 10.55 -4.06 13.29
C ASN A 9 11.25 -2.98 14.13
N ALA A 10 12.40 -3.31 14.73
CA ALA A 10 13.19 -2.31 15.45
C ALA A 10 13.51 -1.10 14.53
N PRO A 11 13.54 0.15 15.04
CA PRO A 11 13.72 1.34 14.20
C PRO A 11 14.93 1.25 13.27
N ARG A 12 16.06 0.76 13.78
CA ARG A 12 17.29 0.57 12.99
C ARG A 12 17.11 -0.42 11.84
N ILE A 13 16.30 -1.47 12.03
CA ILE A 13 15.99 -2.46 10.99
C ILE A 13 15.16 -1.80 9.90
N VAL A 14 14.09 -1.08 10.28
CA VAL A 14 13.23 -0.36 9.32
C VAL A 14 14.03 0.67 8.52
N ALA A 15 14.88 1.46 9.18
CA ALA A 15 15.75 2.42 8.49
C ALA A 15 16.66 1.76 7.45
N ARG A 16 17.30 0.66 7.84
CA ARG A 16 18.21 -0.10 6.97
C ARG A 16 17.45 -0.69 5.79
N ASP A 17 16.33 -1.36 6.04
CA ASP A 17 15.59 -2.07 5.01
C ASP A 17 15.01 -1.10 3.98
N VAL A 18 14.42 0.02 4.44
CA VAL A 18 13.92 1.10 3.57
C VAL A 18 15.07 1.74 2.80
N GLY A 19 16.20 2.01 3.43
CA GLY A 19 17.39 2.57 2.76
C GLY A 19 17.94 1.65 1.67
N ASN A 20 18.02 0.34 1.95
CA ASN A 20 18.50 -0.66 1.00
C ASN A 20 17.56 -0.78 -0.21
N LEU A 21 16.26 -0.82 0.04
CA LEU A 21 15.25 -0.88 -1.01
C LEU A 21 15.29 0.40 -1.87
N TRP A 22 15.44 1.57 -1.25
CA TRP A 22 15.54 2.84 -1.96
C TRP A 22 16.77 2.87 -2.87
N GLY A 23 17.94 2.48 -2.34
CA GLY A 23 19.17 2.41 -3.13
C GLY A 23 19.10 1.39 -4.26
N SER A 24 18.40 0.27 -4.04
CA SER A 24 18.20 -0.75 -5.08
C SER A 24 17.32 -0.25 -6.21
N VAL A 25 16.17 0.39 -5.90
CA VAL A 25 15.29 0.96 -6.92
C VAL A 25 15.99 2.08 -7.69
N PHE A 26 16.69 2.97 -6.98
CA PHE A 26 17.48 4.02 -7.61
C PHE A 26 18.57 3.45 -8.52
N GLY A 27 19.30 2.43 -8.06
CA GLY A 27 20.34 1.77 -8.86
C GLY A 27 19.80 1.10 -10.13
N LEU A 28 18.58 0.55 -10.07
CA LEU A 28 17.90 0.00 -11.25
C LEU A 28 17.45 1.09 -12.22
N ALA A 29 16.85 2.17 -11.71
CA ALA A 29 16.46 3.33 -12.51
C ALA A 29 17.69 3.95 -13.18
N ALA A 30 18.76 4.15 -12.42
CA ALA A 30 20.05 4.56 -12.94
C ALA A 30 20.51 3.63 -14.04
N ARG A 31 20.60 2.32 -13.83
CA ARG A 31 21.03 1.35 -14.85
C ARG A 31 20.19 1.40 -16.12
N SER A 32 18.87 1.56 -16.02
CA SER A 32 18.00 1.71 -17.20
C SER A 32 18.29 2.97 -18.00
N SER A 33 18.72 4.06 -17.35
CA SER A 33 19.06 5.30 -18.04
C SER A 33 20.38 5.22 -18.81
N TRP A 34 21.27 4.24 -18.52
CA TRP A 34 22.50 4.01 -19.30
C TRP A 34 22.24 3.37 -20.67
N TYR A 35 21.12 2.66 -20.82
CA TYR A 35 20.77 1.96 -22.07
C TYR A 35 19.85 2.77 -22.98
N ALA A 36 19.21 3.81 -22.46
CA ALA A 36 18.37 4.69 -23.25
C ALA A 36 19.19 5.84 -23.85
N ASP A 37 18.81 6.28 -25.05
CA ASP A 37 19.40 7.45 -25.68
C ASP A 37 19.33 8.67 -24.73
N ARG A 38 20.48 9.27 -24.43
CA ARG A 38 20.61 10.38 -23.46
C ARG A 38 19.85 11.64 -23.91
N ALA A 39 19.47 11.72 -25.18
CA ALA A 39 18.61 12.80 -25.68
C ALA A 39 17.13 12.61 -25.29
N VAL A 40 16.71 11.40 -24.91
CA VAL A 40 15.31 11.04 -24.61
C VAL A 40 15.10 10.68 -23.13
N ASN A 41 16.15 10.26 -22.42
CA ASN A 41 16.02 9.83 -21.03
C ASN A 41 16.58 10.85 -20.03
N PRO A 42 15.76 11.45 -19.15
CA PRO A 42 16.24 12.32 -18.09
C PRO A 42 17.15 11.57 -17.12
N GLU A 43 17.98 12.34 -16.40
CA GLU A 43 18.79 11.82 -15.29
C GLU A 43 17.94 10.91 -14.38
N PRO A 44 18.45 9.74 -13.98
CA PRO A 44 17.69 8.81 -13.16
C PRO A 44 17.21 9.52 -11.89
N GLN A 45 15.90 9.57 -11.71
CA GLN A 45 15.33 10.22 -10.54
C GLN A 45 15.27 9.26 -9.36
N PRO A 46 15.59 9.74 -8.14
CA PRO A 46 15.39 8.95 -6.94
C PRO A 46 13.90 8.61 -6.75
N PRO A 47 13.60 7.48 -6.09
CA PRO A 47 12.24 7.19 -5.64
C PRO A 47 11.72 8.34 -4.78
N ASP A 48 10.59 8.90 -5.18
CA ASP A 48 9.91 10.03 -4.56
C ASP A 48 8.76 9.59 -3.66
N LEU A 49 8.41 8.31 -3.62
CA LEU A 49 7.30 7.77 -2.83
C LEU A 49 7.64 6.42 -2.19
N VAL A 50 7.35 6.31 -0.89
CA VAL A 50 7.40 5.05 -0.14
C VAL A 50 5.99 4.67 0.31
N ILE A 51 5.56 3.48 -0.09
CA ILE A 51 4.30 2.87 0.33
C ILE A 51 4.63 1.76 1.33
N VAL A 52 4.14 1.89 2.55
CA VAL A 52 4.28 0.87 3.59
C VAL A 52 2.98 0.10 3.72
N VAL A 53 3.02 -1.19 3.41
CA VAL A 53 1.88 -2.11 3.57
C VAL A 53 1.97 -2.77 4.94
N GLU A 54 0.84 -3.20 5.52
CA GLU A 54 0.79 -3.75 6.90
C GLU A 54 1.38 -2.80 7.95
N ALA A 55 1.21 -1.49 7.75
CA ALA A 55 1.76 -0.47 8.62
C ALA A 55 1.22 -0.54 10.07
N ASP A 56 0.13 -1.28 10.31
CA ASP A 56 -0.36 -1.59 11.67
C ASP A 56 0.66 -2.38 12.50
N ARG A 57 1.57 -3.12 11.86
CA ARG A 57 2.66 -3.84 12.54
C ARG A 57 3.71 -2.91 13.12
N LEU A 58 3.88 -1.71 12.56
CA LEU A 58 4.93 -0.79 12.97
C LEU A 58 4.73 -0.32 14.42
N LYS A 59 5.81 -0.40 15.19
CA LYS A 59 5.91 0.24 16.51
C LYS A 59 6.15 1.74 16.35
N MET A 60 5.99 2.45 17.46
CA MET A 60 6.07 3.91 17.46
C MET A 60 7.41 4.47 17.03
N ALA A 61 8.49 3.98 17.62
CA ALA A 61 9.83 4.39 17.24
C ALA A 61 10.14 4.09 15.75
N SER A 62 9.50 3.07 15.18
CA SER A 62 9.66 2.70 13.77
C SER A 62 8.91 3.65 12.83
N LEU A 63 7.74 4.14 13.25
CA LEU A 63 7.01 5.21 12.54
C LEU A 63 7.78 6.54 12.57
N GLU A 64 8.38 6.89 13.71
CA GLU A 64 9.25 8.07 13.82
C GLU A 64 10.48 7.95 12.92
N GLN A 65 11.06 6.76 12.82
CA GLN A 65 12.17 6.52 11.91
C GLN A 65 11.78 6.71 10.43
N LEU A 66 10.59 6.25 10.04
CA LEU A 66 10.06 6.48 8.69
C LEU A 66 9.78 7.96 8.43
N ARG A 67 9.32 8.69 9.45
CA ARG A 67 9.17 10.15 9.38
C ARG A 67 10.51 10.86 9.20
N ASP A 68 11.53 10.52 9.99
CA ASP A 68 12.87 11.09 9.84
C ASP A 68 13.42 10.83 8.42
N PHE A 69 13.13 9.66 7.86
CA PHE A 69 13.47 9.33 6.48
C PHE A 69 12.71 10.18 5.45
N TYR A 70 11.40 10.40 5.65
CA TYR A 70 10.57 11.33 4.86
C TYR A 70 11.14 12.77 4.91
N ASP A 71 11.36 13.29 6.12
CA ASP A 71 11.75 14.69 6.35
C ASP A 71 13.13 14.99 5.74
N ARG A 72 14.08 14.04 5.79
CA ARG A 72 15.43 14.22 5.23
C ARG A 72 15.51 14.08 3.71
N ARG A 73 14.57 13.36 3.09
CA ARG A 73 14.63 13.02 1.65
C ARG A 73 13.56 13.73 0.83
N HIS A 74 12.62 14.45 1.46
CA HIS A 74 11.48 15.11 0.81
C HIS A 74 10.66 14.16 -0.09
N ILE A 75 10.57 12.89 0.28
CA ILE A 75 9.79 11.87 -0.43
C ILE A 75 8.39 11.78 0.15
N GLY A 76 7.37 11.38 -0.60
CA GLY A 76 6.05 11.00 -0.09
C GLY A 76 6.09 9.72 0.75
N LEU A 77 5.24 9.66 1.78
CA LEU A 77 5.05 8.47 2.62
C LEU A 77 3.56 8.11 2.70
N VAL A 78 3.21 6.90 2.31
CA VAL A 78 1.85 6.34 2.37
C VAL A 78 1.86 5.12 3.29
N LEU A 79 0.96 5.10 4.29
CA LEU A 79 0.82 4.00 5.23
C LEU A 79 -0.51 3.27 4.99
N ILE A 80 -0.43 1.99 4.63
CA ILE A 80 -1.56 1.11 4.39
C ILE A 80 -1.53 0.03 5.48
N GLY A 81 -2.64 -0.15 6.20
CA GLY A 81 -2.72 -1.16 7.24
C GLY A 81 -4.15 -1.44 7.69
N MET A 82 -4.26 -2.37 8.63
CA MET A 82 -5.55 -2.81 9.16
C MET A 82 -6.28 -1.73 9.97
N PRO A 83 -7.62 -1.84 10.13
CA PRO A 83 -8.40 -0.93 10.95
C PRO A 83 -7.86 -0.85 12.38
N GLY A 84 -7.49 0.34 12.84
CA GLY A 84 -6.85 0.57 14.13
C GLY A 84 -5.58 1.41 14.03
N LEU A 85 -4.89 1.33 12.89
CA LEU A 85 -3.74 2.19 12.57
C LEU A 85 -4.11 3.68 12.64
N GLN A 86 -5.27 4.07 12.10
CA GLN A 86 -5.79 5.44 12.14
C GLN A 86 -5.95 6.00 13.56
N LYS A 87 -6.42 5.19 14.52
CA LYS A 87 -6.61 5.63 15.90
C LYS A 87 -5.26 5.89 16.57
N ARG A 88 -4.29 5.01 16.30
CA ARG A 88 -2.90 5.20 16.76
C ARG A 88 -2.34 6.47 16.13
N LEU A 89 -2.43 6.62 14.80
CA LEU A 89 -1.90 7.78 14.10
C LEU A 89 -2.55 9.11 14.49
N ALA A 90 -3.84 9.13 14.85
CA ALA A 90 -4.55 10.32 15.33
C ALA A 90 -4.02 10.84 16.68
N THR A 91 -3.43 9.97 17.51
CA THR A 91 -2.76 10.38 18.75
C THR A 91 -1.41 11.08 18.48
N TYR A 92 -0.89 11.02 17.24
CA TYR A 92 0.39 11.62 16.87
C TYR A 92 0.18 12.90 16.07
N ALA A 93 0.17 14.04 16.79
CA ALA A 93 -0.11 15.38 16.27
C ALA A 93 0.77 15.83 15.09
N GLN A 94 1.95 15.23 14.90
CA GLN A 94 2.86 15.58 13.81
C GLN A 94 2.72 14.70 12.56
N LEU A 95 2.12 13.51 12.67
CA LEU A 95 1.82 12.65 11.52
C LEU A 95 0.42 12.94 10.95
N SER A 96 -0.50 13.42 11.80
CA SER A 96 -1.87 13.76 11.41
C SER A 96 -1.99 14.96 10.48
N SER A 97 -0.98 15.86 10.43
CA SER A 97 -0.99 17.02 9.51
C SER A 97 -0.49 16.70 8.10
N ARG A 98 0.10 15.52 7.88
CA ARG A 98 0.81 15.18 6.62
C ARG A 98 0.48 13.79 6.05
N ALA A 99 -0.15 12.91 6.83
CA ALA A 99 -0.69 11.66 6.33
C ALA A 99 -2.12 11.87 5.79
N GLY A 100 -2.30 11.74 4.48
CA GLY A 100 -3.63 11.63 3.89
C GLY A 100 -4.22 10.26 4.23
N PHE A 101 -5.24 10.21 5.08
CA PHE A 101 -5.95 8.98 5.39
C PHE A 101 -7.01 8.69 4.33
N VAL A 102 -6.78 7.68 3.48
CA VAL A 102 -7.81 7.14 2.60
C VAL A 102 -8.30 5.82 3.18
N HIS A 103 -9.50 5.85 3.76
CA HIS A 103 -10.17 4.66 4.28
C HIS A 103 -10.97 3.97 3.17
N THR A 104 -10.34 3.08 2.40
CA THR A 104 -11.08 2.26 1.43
C THR A 104 -11.72 1.07 2.15
N GLN A 105 -12.95 1.26 2.58
CA GLN A 105 -13.82 0.32 3.32
C GLN A 105 -14.26 -0.93 2.52
N LEU A 106 -13.54 -1.36 1.48
CA LEU A 106 -14.09 -2.31 0.50
C LEU A 106 -14.04 -3.79 0.90
N PHE A 107 -13.33 -4.19 1.97
CA PHE A 107 -13.13 -5.62 2.25
C PHE A 107 -14.14 -6.29 3.20
N LYS A 108 -14.97 -5.54 3.96
CA LYS A 108 -15.82 -6.15 5.00
C LYS A 108 -17.24 -6.58 4.59
N ARG A 109 -17.66 -6.43 3.34
CA ARG A 109 -19.05 -6.79 2.92
C ARG A 109 -19.21 -8.17 2.27
N ALA A 110 -18.14 -8.87 1.90
CA ALA A 110 -18.26 -10.07 1.06
C ALA A 110 -18.28 -11.43 1.78
N GLN A 111 -18.01 -11.51 3.10
CA GLN A 111 -17.86 -12.81 3.78
C GLN A 111 -18.96 -13.18 4.80
N SER A 112 -19.96 -12.30 5.05
CA SER A 112 -21.00 -12.57 6.07
C SER A 112 -22.36 -13.00 5.53
N ARG A 113 -22.44 -13.54 4.31
CA ARG A 113 -23.65 -14.24 3.84
C ARG A 113 -23.33 -15.69 3.47
N THR A 114 -23.16 -16.48 4.53
CA THR A 114 -23.79 -17.80 4.70
C THR A 114 -23.58 -18.82 3.57
N TRP A 115 -22.49 -19.58 3.68
CA TRP A 115 -22.38 -20.93 3.11
C TRP A 115 -23.16 -21.95 3.95
N SER A 116 -24.48 -21.81 3.99
CA SER A 116 -25.43 -22.87 4.38
C SER A 116 -26.71 -22.61 3.59
N THR A 117 -27.11 -23.41 2.61
CA THR A 117 -27.64 -24.77 2.80
C THR A 117 -27.83 -25.39 1.41
N ARG A 118 -27.31 -26.61 1.23
CA ARG A 118 -27.85 -27.74 0.44
C ARG A 118 -28.69 -27.45 -0.84
N SER A 119 -28.16 -27.96 -1.97
CA SER A 119 -28.86 -28.82 -2.94
C SER A 119 -30.21 -28.38 -3.52
N ARG A 120 -30.20 -27.95 -4.79
CA ARG A 120 -30.88 -28.61 -5.92
C ARG A 120 -30.62 -27.78 -7.18
N VAL A 121 -30.10 -28.44 -8.22
CA VAL A 121 -30.20 -27.95 -9.60
C VAL A 121 -31.61 -28.32 -10.08
N PRO A 122 -32.41 -27.37 -10.59
CA PRO A 122 -33.42 -27.68 -11.58
C PRO A 122 -32.99 -27.05 -12.91
N GLN A 123 -32.84 -27.89 -13.93
CA GLN A 123 -32.82 -27.47 -15.32
C GLN A 123 -34.17 -26.83 -15.66
N ALA A 124 -34.16 -25.69 -16.34
CA ALA A 124 -35.29 -25.18 -17.09
C ALA A 124 -34.79 -24.48 -18.37
N THR A 125 -35.56 -24.67 -19.44
CA THR A 125 -35.19 -24.70 -20.85
C THR A 125 -35.29 -23.36 -21.59
N THR A 126 -34.69 -23.30 -22.78
CA THR A 126 -34.55 -22.17 -23.74
C THR A 126 -35.86 -21.62 -24.33
N SER A 127 -36.92 -21.43 -23.54
CA SER A 127 -38.21 -20.92 -24.04
C SER A 127 -38.76 -19.68 -23.33
N ASP A 128 -38.11 -19.17 -22.28
CA ASP A 128 -38.65 -18.07 -21.46
C ASP A 128 -38.21 -16.66 -21.87
N TRP A 129 -37.47 -16.49 -22.98
CA TRP A 129 -36.89 -15.20 -23.39
C TRP A 129 -37.77 -14.31 -24.29
N PHE A 130 -39.04 -14.67 -24.56
CA PHE A 130 -39.93 -13.84 -25.37
C PHE A 130 -41.35 -13.78 -24.80
N SER A 131 -41.62 -12.80 -23.92
CA SER A 131 -42.96 -12.19 -23.82
C SER A 131 -42.97 -10.83 -23.13
N ALA A 132 -43.77 -9.92 -23.69
CA ALA A 132 -44.08 -8.52 -23.32
C ALA A 132 -42.95 -7.50 -23.58
N ARG A 133 -43.00 -6.56 -24.54
CA ARG A 133 -44.09 -5.75 -25.13
C ARG A 133 -45.02 -5.16 -24.06
N TRP A 134 -44.70 -3.96 -23.59
CA TRP A 134 -45.31 -2.68 -24.00
C TRP A 134 -44.31 -1.55 -23.74
#